data_AF-A0A2T3KL13-F1
#
_entry.id   AF-A0A2T3KL13-F1
#
_cell.length_a   1.000
_cell.length_b   1.000
_cell.length_c   1.000
_cell.angle_alpha   90.00
_cell.angle_beta   90.00
_cell.angle_gamma   90.00
#
_symmetry.space_group_name_H-M   'P 1'
#
loop_
_entity.id
_entity.type
_entity.pdbx_description
1 polymer ?
#
loop_
_entity_poly.entity_id
_entity_poly.type
_entity_poly.pdbx_seq_one_letter_code
_entity_poly.pdbx_strand_id
1 'polypeptide(L)'
;MLTRLYNEIPLVSNCGKSCNKCCGPVPLSRKEAEILGLGNAATTPTDGKGTCIFSSANGCSVYDRRPFMCRIFGASKDKALKCDLGASANKPLTKKQAMRLADRYRKVCEDSGCVAIYAKKDGFKKEHSAAIMALIHSKKSGL
;
A
#
# COMPACT_ATOMS: atom_id res chain seq x y z
N MET A 1 -10.17 15.21 3.12
CA MET A 1 -8.94 15.10 2.29
C MET A 1 -8.78 13.71 1.66
N LEU A 2 -8.80 12.61 2.43
CA LEU A 2 -8.65 11.23 1.92
C LEU A 2 -9.69 10.82 0.87
N THR A 3 -10.97 11.11 1.08
CA THR A 3 -12.05 10.78 0.11
C THR A 3 -11.78 11.34 -1.27
N ARG A 4 -11.25 12.57 -1.36
CA ARG A 4 -10.88 13.20 -2.63
C ARG A 4 -9.74 12.46 -3.32
N LEU A 5 -8.72 12.01 -2.56
CA LEU A 5 -7.64 11.19 -3.12
C LEU A 5 -8.15 9.84 -3.62
N TYR A 6 -9.05 9.19 -2.88
CA TYR A 6 -9.62 7.91 -3.28
C TYR A 6 -10.43 8.01 -4.57
N ASN A 7 -11.19 9.09 -4.73
CA ASN A 7 -12.02 9.31 -5.93
C ASN A 7 -11.20 9.59 -7.19
N GLU A 8 -9.93 9.97 -7.06
CA GLU A 8 -9.02 10.17 -8.20
C GLU A 8 -8.30 8.88 -8.63
N ILE A 9 -8.45 7.79 -7.87
CA ILE A 9 -7.90 6.48 -8.22
C ILE A 9 -8.94 5.71 -9.04
N PRO A 10 -8.62 5.30 -10.27
CA PRO A 10 -9.51 4.48 -11.08
C PRO A 10 -9.84 3.16 -10.40
N LEU A 11 -11.10 2.71 -10.51
CA LEU A 11 -11.52 1.41 -9.99
C LEU A 11 -10.84 0.28 -10.75
N VAL A 12 -10.20 -0.62 -10.01
CA VAL A 12 -9.63 -1.86 -10.53
C VAL A 12 -10.75 -2.89 -10.66
N SER A 13 -10.96 -3.40 -11.87
CA SER A 13 -11.85 -4.53 -12.12
C SER A 13 -11.08 -5.85 -12.10
N ASN A 14 -11.80 -6.97 -12.00
CA ASN A 14 -11.24 -8.33 -12.01
C ASN A 14 -10.28 -8.67 -10.84
N CYS A 15 -10.25 -7.85 -9.80
CA CYS A 15 -9.65 -8.25 -8.53
C CYS A 15 -10.62 -9.22 -7.83
N GLY A 16 -10.28 -10.51 -7.79
CA GLY A 16 -11.10 -11.52 -7.13
C GLY A 16 -11.32 -11.18 -5.64
N LYS A 17 -12.54 -11.36 -5.13
CA LYS A 17 -12.87 -11.01 -3.74
C LYS A 17 -12.05 -11.80 -2.70
N SER A 18 -11.61 -13.00 -3.05
CA SER A 18 -10.70 -13.84 -2.25
C SER A 18 -9.21 -13.60 -2.55
N CYS A 19 -8.86 -12.66 -3.42
CA CYS A 19 -7.48 -12.39 -3.80
C CYS A 19 -6.76 -11.63 -2.69
N ASN A 20 -5.63 -12.18 -2.24
CA ASN A 20 -4.73 -11.52 -1.29
C ASN A 20 -3.27 -11.43 -1.79
N LYS A 21 -3.04 -11.58 -3.10
CA LYS A 21 -1.67 -11.59 -3.65
C LYS A 21 -0.90 -10.29 -3.39
N CYS A 22 -1.60 -9.16 -3.28
CA CYS A 22 -1.00 -7.87 -2.95
C CYS A 22 -0.95 -7.58 -1.43
N CYS A 23 -1.47 -8.47 -0.58
CA CYS A 23 -1.61 -8.26 0.86
C CYS A 23 -0.29 -8.50 1.61
N GLY A 24 0.68 -7.60 1.40
CA GLY A 24 1.92 -7.54 2.16
C GLY A 24 1.92 -6.40 3.19
N PRO A 25 3.09 -5.82 3.49
CA PRO A 25 3.19 -4.61 4.29
C PRO A 25 2.51 -3.42 3.59
N VAL A 26 1.38 -2.98 4.14
CA VAL A 26 0.62 -1.84 3.61
C VAL A 26 0.76 -0.65 4.56
N PRO A 27 1.66 0.31 4.28
CA PRO A 27 1.78 1.49 5.13
C PRO A 27 0.48 2.31 5.09
N LEU A 28 0.05 2.76 6.27
CA LEU A 28 -1.15 3.57 6.47
C LEU A 28 -0.80 4.93 7.06
N SER A 29 -1.54 5.96 6.64
CA SER A 29 -1.60 7.20 7.40
C SER A 29 -2.27 6.99 8.76
N ARG A 30 -2.01 7.87 9.74
CA ARG A 30 -2.72 7.84 11.03
C ARG A 30 -4.24 7.90 10.84
N LYS A 31 -4.72 8.68 9.86
CA LYS A 31 -6.16 8.81 9.60
C LYS A 31 -6.76 7.51 9.05
N GLU A 32 -6.02 6.77 8.24
CA GLU A 32 -6.46 5.44 7.79
C GLU A 32 -6.41 4.40 8.90
N ALA A 33 -5.38 4.45 9.76
CA ALA A 33 -5.30 3.58 10.93
C ALA A 33 -6.53 3.77 11.84
N GLU A 34 -6.93 5.02 12.08
CA GLU A 34 -8.15 5.37 12.83
C GLU A 34 -9.42 4.83 12.14
N ILE A 35 -9.58 5.04 10.83
CA ILE A 35 -10.71 4.52 10.04
C ILE A 35 -10.81 2.99 10.11
N LEU A 36 -9.66 2.31 10.23
CA LEU A 36 -9.56 0.85 10.30
C LEU A 36 -9.62 0.31 11.75
N GLY A 37 -9.70 1.17 12.77
CA GLY A 37 -9.78 0.77 14.17
C GLY A 37 -8.45 0.32 14.78
N LEU A 38 -7.32 0.72 14.20
CA LEU A 38 -5.97 0.38 14.68
C LEU A 38 -5.41 1.41 15.68
N GLY A 39 -6.21 2.41 16.05
CA GLY A 39 -5.80 3.53 16.89
C GLY A 39 -5.17 4.67 16.10
N ASN A 40 -4.52 5.59 16.81
CA ASN A 40 -3.98 6.83 16.28
C ASN A 40 -2.49 6.75 15.88
N ALA A 41 -1.87 5.58 15.90
CA ALA A 41 -0.51 5.43 15.39
C ALA A 41 -0.54 5.20 13.87
N ALA A 42 0.33 5.88 13.13
CA ALA A 42 0.60 5.47 11.76
C ALA A 42 1.30 4.11 11.79
N THR A 43 0.77 3.14 11.06
CA THR A 43 1.16 1.75 11.20
C THR A 43 1.24 1.05 9.86
N THR A 44 1.97 -0.04 9.84
CA THR A 44 1.94 -1.05 8.78
C THR A 44 1.33 -2.30 9.42
N PRO A 45 0.06 -2.62 9.14
CA PRO A 45 -0.69 -3.63 9.89
C PRO A 45 -0.32 -5.02 9.37
N THR A 46 0.86 -5.49 9.75
CA THR A 46 1.37 -6.81 9.37
C THR A 46 1.41 -7.77 10.54
N ASP A 47 1.21 -9.05 10.27
CA ASP A 47 1.58 -10.12 11.19
C ASP A 47 3.11 -10.17 11.36
N GLY A 48 3.60 -10.96 12.33
CA GLY A 48 5.03 -11.18 12.54
C GLY A 48 5.75 -11.86 11.36
N LYS A 49 5.06 -12.15 10.26
CA LYS A 49 5.58 -12.78 9.04
C LYS A 49 5.55 -11.83 7.83
N GLY A 50 5.07 -10.59 7.99
CA GLY A 50 5.00 -9.55 6.94
C GLY A 50 3.73 -9.57 6.09
N THR A 51 2.71 -10.34 6.49
CA THR A 51 1.40 -10.41 5.80
C THR A 51 0.44 -9.41 6.42
N CYS A 52 -0.37 -8.71 5.62
CA CYS A 52 -1.39 -7.80 6.16
C CYS A 52 -2.36 -8.54 7.10
N ILE A 53 -2.59 -8.02 8.32
CA ILE A 53 -3.47 -8.66 9.32
C ILE A 53 -4.94 -8.73 8.87
N PHE A 54 -5.33 -7.92 7.89
CA PHE A 54 -6.68 -7.94 7.31
C PHE A 54 -6.87 -9.00 6.22
N SER A 55 -5.79 -9.68 5.83
CA SER A 55 -5.81 -10.74 4.82
C SER A 55 -6.18 -12.08 5.46
N SER A 56 -7.18 -12.76 4.91
CA SER A 56 -7.60 -14.10 5.32
C SER A 56 -7.83 -14.98 4.09
N ALA A 57 -7.98 -16.30 4.26
CA ALA A 57 -8.30 -17.20 3.14
C ALA A 57 -9.57 -16.80 2.37
N ASN A 58 -10.50 -16.09 3.02
CA ASN A 58 -11.76 -15.63 2.43
C ASN A 58 -11.68 -14.23 1.80
N GLY A 59 -10.48 -13.63 1.77
CA GLY A 59 -10.23 -12.28 1.25
C GLY A 59 -9.90 -11.27 2.34
N CYS A 60 -10.05 -9.98 1.99
CA CYS A 60 -9.69 -8.87 2.85
C CYS A 60 -10.88 -8.41 3.72
N SER A 61 -10.73 -8.43 5.04
CA SER A 61 -11.78 -8.03 5.99
C SER A 61 -12.12 -6.54 5.97
N VAL A 62 -11.30 -5.73 5.31
CA VAL A 62 -11.49 -4.28 5.14
C VAL A 62 -11.60 -3.87 3.67
N TYR A 63 -12.03 -4.78 2.78
CA TYR A 63 -12.04 -4.55 1.33
C TYR A 63 -12.73 -3.25 0.90
N ASP A 64 -13.87 -2.91 1.50
CA ASP A 64 -14.62 -1.68 1.18
C ASP A 64 -13.98 -0.42 1.76
N ARG A 65 -13.27 -0.59 2.88
CA ARG A 65 -12.52 0.47 3.58
C ARG A 65 -11.04 0.49 3.22
N ARG A 66 -10.64 -0.12 2.10
CA ARG A 66 -9.24 -0.23 1.69
C ARG A 66 -8.51 1.13 1.75
N PRO A 67 -7.27 1.17 2.25
CA PRO A 67 -6.46 2.39 2.30
C PRO A 67 -5.94 2.77 0.92
N PHE A 68 -5.32 3.94 0.81
CA PHE A 68 -4.75 4.51 -0.41
C PHE A 68 -3.86 3.50 -1.15
N MET A 69 -2.92 2.88 -0.44
CA MET A 69 -1.96 1.93 -1.03
C MET A 69 -2.64 0.71 -1.65
N CYS A 70 -3.69 0.19 -1.02
CA CYS A 70 -4.47 -0.91 -1.57
C CYS A 70 -5.32 -0.49 -2.78
N ARG A 71 -5.75 0.77 -2.84
CA ARG A 71 -6.56 1.29 -3.97
C ARG A 71 -5.71 1.57 -5.20
N ILE A 72 -4.51 2.12 -5.02
CA ILE A 72 -3.64 2.52 -6.14
C ILE A 72 -2.96 1.31 -6.80
N PHE A 73 -2.82 0.19 -6.08
CA PHE A 73 -2.31 -1.06 -6.62
C PHE A 73 -3.29 -1.65 -7.66
N GLY A 74 -2.78 -2.00 -8.84
CA GLY A 74 -3.56 -2.39 -10.02
C GLY A 74 -4.20 -1.21 -10.77
N ALA A 75 -4.23 -0.01 -10.18
CA ALA A 75 -4.84 1.17 -10.80
C ALA A 75 -3.85 1.97 -11.67
N SER A 76 -2.59 1.54 -11.77
CA SER A 76 -1.50 2.25 -12.44
C SER A 76 -0.74 1.36 -13.43
N LYS A 77 -0.19 1.99 -14.48
CA LYS A 77 0.74 1.37 -15.43
C LYS A 77 2.17 1.24 -14.89
N ASP A 78 2.46 1.81 -13.72
CA ASP A 78 3.77 1.65 -13.08
C ASP A 78 4.01 0.16 -12.76
N LYS A 79 5.18 -0.36 -13.14
CA LYS A 79 5.56 -1.76 -12.90
C LYS A 79 5.49 -2.11 -11.41
N ALA A 80 5.83 -1.18 -10.51
CA ALA A 80 5.80 -1.41 -9.07
C ALA A 80 4.37 -1.49 -8.49
N LEU A 81 3.36 -1.05 -9.23
CA LEU A 81 1.96 -1.02 -8.81
C LEU A 81 1.08 -1.92 -9.67
N LYS A 82 1.66 -2.74 -10.53
CA LYS A 82 0.91 -3.63 -11.42
C LYS A 82 0.44 -4.86 -10.63
N CYS A 83 -0.77 -5.35 -10.91
CA CYS A 83 -1.22 -6.62 -10.39
C CYS A 83 -0.62 -7.78 -11.19
N ASP A 84 0.03 -8.71 -10.50
CA ASP A 84 0.62 -9.91 -11.13
C ASP A 84 -0.44 -10.87 -11.69
N LEU A 85 -1.66 -10.82 -11.15
CA LEU A 85 -2.80 -11.60 -11.65
C LEU A 85 -3.55 -10.90 -12.80
N GLY A 86 -3.06 -9.75 -13.26
CA GLY A 86 -3.65 -9.03 -14.39
C GLY A 86 -4.85 -8.14 -14.07
N ALA A 87 -5.27 -8.01 -12.80
CA ALA A 87 -6.31 -7.06 -12.42
C ALA A 87 -5.85 -5.62 -12.73
N SER A 88 -6.70 -4.85 -13.42
CA SER A 88 -6.38 -3.49 -13.84
C SER A 88 -7.63 -2.62 -13.86
N ALA A 89 -7.46 -1.32 -13.70
CA ALA A 89 -8.49 -0.36 -14.07
C ALA A 89 -8.67 -0.29 -15.60
N ASN A 90 -9.87 0.07 -16.07
CA ASN A 90 -10.18 0.29 -17.49
C ASN A 90 -9.32 1.42 -18.08
N LYS A 91 -9.13 2.51 -17.32
CA LYS A 91 -8.26 3.63 -17.65
C LYS A 91 -7.19 3.79 -16.56
N PRO A 92 -6.12 2.97 -16.57
CA PRO A 92 -5.13 3.00 -15.52
C PRO A 92 -4.27 4.27 -15.58
N LEU A 93 -3.86 4.73 -14.41
CA LEU A 93 -3.02 5.91 -14.24
C LEU A 93 -1.68 5.72 -14.95
N THR A 94 -1.17 6.79 -15.55
CA THR A 94 0.24 6.86 -15.93
C THR A 94 1.11 6.89 -14.67
N LYS A 95 2.40 6.53 -14.82
CA LYS A 95 3.39 6.65 -13.74
C LYS A 95 3.40 8.05 -13.10
N LYS A 96 3.36 9.10 -13.93
CA LYS A 96 3.33 10.50 -13.46
C LYS A 96 2.08 10.82 -12.64
N GLN A 97 0.92 10.33 -13.05
CA GLN A 97 -0.34 10.52 -12.30
C GLN A 97 -0.33 9.75 -10.98
N ALA A 98 0.14 8.50 -10.99
CA ALA A 98 0.25 7.69 -9.78
C ALA A 98 1.22 8.32 -8.77
N MET A 99 2.39 8.78 -9.23
CA MET A 99 3.35 9.52 -8.40
C MET A 99 2.75 10.79 -7.81
N ARG A 100 2.01 11.58 -8.60
CA ARG A 100 1.35 12.80 -8.11
C ARG A 100 0.33 12.49 -6.99
N LEU A 101 -0.41 11.39 -7.12
CA LEU A 101 -1.33 10.95 -6.06
C LEU A 101 -0.57 10.47 -4.83
N ALA A 102 0.51 9.71 -5.00
CA ALA A 102 1.36 9.25 -3.90
C ALA A 102 2.02 10.43 -3.16
N ASP A 103 2.47 11.47 -3.87
CA ASP A 103 3.01 12.70 -3.28
C ASP A 103 1.96 13.44 -2.44
N ARG A 104 0.71 13.50 -2.91
CA ARG A 104 -0.38 14.12 -2.15
C ARG A 104 -0.78 13.26 -0.95
N TYR A 105 -0.76 11.94 -1.10
CA TYR A 105 -0.99 11.03 0.02
C TYR A 105 0.12 11.14 1.07
N ARG A 106 1.38 11.29 0.66
CA ARG A 106 2.50 11.56 1.57
C ARG A 106 2.24 12.81 2.41
N LYS A 107 1.69 13.89 1.84
CA LYS A 107 1.29 15.07 2.63
C LYS A 107 0.22 14.74 3.68
N VAL A 108 -0.77 13.90 3.35
CA VAL A 108 -1.73 13.39 4.35
C VAL A 108 -1.01 12.68 5.49
N CYS A 109 -0.02 11.86 5.15
CA CYS A 109 0.79 11.16 6.15
C CYS A 109 1.57 12.16 7.02
N GLU A 110 2.30 13.10 6.42
CA GLU A 110 3.07 14.13 7.13
C GLU A 110 2.18 14.96 8.06
N ASP A 111 1.07 15.49 7.55
CA ASP A 111 0.11 16.31 8.32
C ASP A 111 -0.53 15.54 9.48
N SER A 112 -0.65 14.21 9.34
CA SER A 112 -1.23 13.34 10.37
C SER A 112 -0.19 12.72 11.30
N GLY A 113 1.09 13.14 11.23
CA GLY A 113 2.15 12.64 12.10
C GLY A 113 2.60 11.20 11.79
N CYS A 114 2.35 10.72 10.57
CA CYS A 114 2.90 9.48 10.05
C CYS A 114 4.33 9.75 9.54
N VAL A 115 5.34 9.10 10.14
CA VAL A 115 6.67 9.01 9.53
C VAL A 115 6.57 8.02 8.38
N ALA A 116 6.21 8.52 7.20
CA ALA A 116 6.09 7.68 6.03
C ALA A 116 7.46 7.05 5.71
N ILE A 117 7.44 5.74 5.54
CA ILE A 117 8.47 4.88 4.93
C ILE A 117 8.79 5.37 3.48
N TYR A 118 8.07 6.37 2.97
CA TYR A 118 8.29 7.03 1.70
C TYR A 118 9.34 8.14 1.82
N ALA A 119 10.58 7.73 1.60
CA ALA A 119 11.69 8.49 1.02
C ALA A 119 11.74 9.99 1.35
N LYS A 120 12.68 10.37 2.24
CA LYS A 120 13.27 11.71 2.18
C LYS A 120 13.76 11.98 0.76
N LYS A 121 13.68 13.24 0.34
CA LYS A 121 14.02 13.79 -0.99
C LYS A 121 15.42 13.42 -1.53
N ASP A 122 16.29 12.82 -0.72
CA ASP A 122 17.69 12.54 -1.04
C ASP A 122 17.98 11.04 -1.04
N GLY A 123 17.38 10.32 -2.00
CA GLY A 123 17.74 8.94 -2.27
C GLY A 123 17.41 7.92 -1.17
N PHE A 124 17.32 6.67 -1.61
CA PHE A 124 17.19 5.50 -0.74
C PHE A 124 18.46 5.38 0.11
N LYS A 125 18.49 5.91 1.34
CA LYS A 125 19.62 5.63 2.23
C LYS A 125 19.65 4.11 2.52
N LYS A 126 20.74 3.48 2.06
CA LYS A 126 20.99 2.03 2.09
C LYS A 126 20.76 1.37 3.46
N GLU A 127 20.88 2.13 4.55
CA GLU A 127 20.71 1.64 5.93
C GLU A 127 19.29 1.16 6.27
N HIS A 128 18.23 1.70 5.66
CA HIS A 128 16.86 1.20 5.88
C HIS A 128 16.46 0.12 4.85
N SER A 129 17.16 0.09 3.70
CA SER A 129 17.08 -1.01 2.74
C SER A 129 17.54 -2.31 3.36
N ALA A 130 18.62 -2.28 4.15
CA ALA A 130 19.19 -3.48 4.73
C ALA A 130 18.19 -4.21 5.63
N ALA A 131 17.39 -3.53 6.45
CA ALA A 131 16.42 -4.19 7.34
C ALA A 131 15.22 -4.78 6.58
N ILE A 132 14.66 -4.05 5.61
CA ILE A 132 13.51 -4.52 4.83
C ILE A 132 13.94 -5.58 3.80
N MET A 133 15.09 -5.38 3.14
CA MET A 133 15.68 -6.37 2.23
C MET A 133 16.27 -7.56 2.97
N ALA A 134 16.76 -7.47 4.20
CA ALA A 134 17.16 -8.63 4.99
C ALA A 134 15.94 -9.47 5.40
N LEU A 135 14.81 -8.84 5.74
CA LEU A 135 13.55 -9.56 5.96
C LEU A 135 13.04 -10.26 4.68
N ILE A 136 13.28 -9.68 3.51
CA ILE A 136 12.90 -10.25 2.21
C ILE A 136 13.90 -11.33 1.72
N HIS A 137 15.21 -11.14 1.92
CA HIS A 137 16.26 -12.04 1.44
C HIS A 137 16.59 -13.19 2.42
N SER A 138 16.33 -13.05 3.72
CA SER A 138 16.54 -14.15 4.68
C SER A 138 15.60 -15.35 4.42
N LYS A 139 14.54 -15.16 3.62
CA LYS A 139 13.66 -16.25 3.15
C LYS A 139 14.06 -16.89 1.81
N LYS A 140 15.10 -16.41 1.13
CA LYS A 140 15.58 -17.04 -0.13
C LYS A 140 16.71 -18.06 0.05
N SER A 141 17.20 -18.27 1.27
CA SER A 141 18.29 -19.21 1.57
C SER A 141 17.88 -20.39 2.46
N GLY A 142 16.58 -20.66 2.59
CA GLY A 142 16.07 -21.84 3.29
C GLY A 142 15.89 -23.02 2.33
N LEU A 143 17.01 -23.59 1.88
CA LEU A 143 17.14 -24.94 1.34
C LEU A 143 18.31 -25.60 2.07
#